data_AF-A0AA40G3X9-F1
#
_entry.id   AF-A0AA40G3X9-F1
#
_cell.length_a   1.000
_cell.length_b   1.000
_cell.length_c   1.000
_cell.angle_alpha   90.00
_cell.angle_beta   90.00
_cell.angle_gamma   90.00
#
_symmetry.space_group_name_H-M   'P 1'
#
loop_
_entity.id
_entity.type
_entity.pdbx_description
1 polymer ?
#
loop_
_entity_poly.entity_id
_entity_poly.type
_entity_poly.pdbx_seq_one_letter_code
_entity_poly.pdbx_strand_id
1 'polypeptide(L)'
;MFEWAYDGVNASIPRNVGPECANYLSPKRRIIETLFISIFIVIFLVWGYRHINLPTKVSYVNHDRVGRRVLLIIMSLVLGMEIGFKFTSRTVIYILNPCHVTTAVQLYLLAADPSPTVTAIFRIHLNFMNGPLLAYLFPETESRRIFADKAMYYIQHGLMVVIPYYLLRIGGVYNVERLSDMSWSVFSYGINLAYHFWVIQVIALPVQVNLSHMLCAAILDPFEGQYYRVWTFIHQGILCPLLSKLFCYVSNFLLTKFPPTRVKPTLDCALARNNRVEDNERLHEDANTSGNGHTHVN
;
A
#
# COMPACT_ATOMS: atom_id res chain seq x y z
N MET A 1 5.63 -20.00 -24.61
CA MET A 1 4.17 -19.94 -24.29
C MET A 1 3.76 -18.69 -23.48
N PHE A 2 4.63 -18.09 -22.65
CA PHE A 2 4.34 -16.84 -21.91
C PHE A 2 5.07 -15.59 -22.43
N GLU A 3 5.72 -15.68 -23.58
CA GLU A 3 6.51 -14.62 -24.23
C GLU A 3 5.76 -13.28 -24.36
N TRP A 4 4.45 -13.33 -24.67
CA TRP A 4 3.60 -12.13 -24.73
C TRP A 4 3.62 -11.25 -23.46
N ALA A 5 3.94 -11.83 -22.29
CA ALA A 5 3.94 -11.15 -21.01
C ALA A 5 5.26 -10.45 -20.67
N TYR A 6 6.38 -10.80 -21.32
CA TYR A 6 7.70 -10.25 -20.99
C TYR A 6 8.64 -9.99 -22.17
N ASP A 7 8.24 -10.29 -23.42
CA ASP A 7 9.06 -10.03 -24.62
C ASP A 7 9.40 -8.56 -24.83
N GLY A 8 8.56 -7.65 -24.32
CA GLY A 8 8.79 -6.22 -24.45
C GLY A 8 9.77 -5.65 -23.43
N VAL A 9 10.31 -6.49 -22.53
CA VAL A 9 11.26 -6.04 -21.52
C VAL A 9 12.57 -5.64 -22.21
N ASN A 10 12.96 -4.38 -22.02
CA ASN A 10 14.09 -3.80 -22.73
C ASN A 10 15.43 -4.28 -22.15
N ALA A 11 16.17 -5.10 -22.93
CA ALA A 11 17.49 -5.60 -22.59
C ALA A 11 18.61 -4.55 -22.68
N SER A 12 18.37 -3.41 -23.34
CA SER A 12 19.32 -2.30 -23.38
C SER A 12 19.39 -1.53 -22.07
N ILE A 13 18.41 -1.70 -21.17
CA ILE A 13 18.43 -1.09 -19.84
C ILE A 13 19.29 -1.99 -18.94
N PRO A 14 20.39 -1.47 -18.36
CA PRO A 14 21.27 -2.30 -17.54
C PRO A 14 20.51 -2.85 -16.33
N ARG A 15 20.85 -4.08 -15.94
CA ARG A 15 20.28 -4.76 -14.76
C ARG A 15 18.76 -4.95 -14.80
N ASN A 16 18.16 -4.99 -16.00
CA ASN A 16 16.72 -5.11 -16.18
C ASN A 16 16.26 -6.54 -16.60
N VAL A 17 17.00 -7.18 -17.50
CA VAL A 17 16.68 -8.53 -18.01
C VAL A 17 17.94 -9.23 -18.54
N GLY A 18 17.90 -10.55 -18.64
CA GLY A 18 18.87 -11.36 -19.38
C GLY A 18 19.80 -12.18 -18.49
N PRO A 19 20.69 -12.98 -19.11
CA PRO A 19 21.52 -13.96 -18.41
C PRO A 19 22.55 -13.29 -17.50
N GLU A 20 23.00 -12.08 -17.81
CA GLU A 20 23.90 -11.31 -16.94
C GLU A 20 23.24 -11.03 -15.59
N CYS A 21 22.02 -10.52 -15.59
CA CYS A 21 21.27 -10.27 -14.36
C CYS A 21 20.87 -11.57 -13.67
N ALA A 22 20.42 -12.58 -14.41
CA ALA A 22 20.05 -13.88 -13.85
C ALA A 22 21.24 -14.64 -13.23
N ASN A 23 22.47 -14.39 -13.68
CA ASN A 23 23.70 -14.99 -13.15
C ASN A 23 24.51 -14.02 -12.27
N TYR A 24 23.96 -12.87 -11.91
CA TYR A 24 24.62 -11.88 -11.05
C TYR A 24 25.06 -12.48 -9.70
N LEU A 25 24.26 -13.41 -9.16
CA LEU A 25 24.62 -14.25 -8.02
C LEU A 25 24.83 -15.70 -8.46
N SER A 26 25.84 -16.36 -7.90
CA SER A 26 26.03 -17.79 -8.14
C SER A 26 24.83 -18.61 -7.63
N PRO A 27 24.45 -19.72 -8.31
CA PRO A 27 23.32 -20.55 -7.88
C PRO A 27 23.46 -21.05 -6.44
N LYS A 28 24.68 -21.45 -6.05
CA LYS A 28 24.99 -21.90 -4.67
C LYS A 28 24.67 -20.80 -3.66
N ARG A 29 25.15 -19.58 -3.90
CA ARG A 29 24.89 -18.44 -3.01
C ARG A 29 23.41 -18.10 -2.97
N ARG A 30 22.75 -18.12 -4.13
CA ARG A 30 21.32 -17.83 -4.22
C ARG A 30 20.50 -18.75 -3.33
N ILE A 31 20.76 -20.06 -3.42
CA ILE A 31 20.09 -21.10 -2.62
C ILE A 31 20.37 -20.88 -1.14
N ILE A 32 21.62 -20.67 -0.74
CA ILE A 32 22.00 -20.46 0.67
C ILE A 32 21.26 -19.25 1.25
N GLU A 33 21.29 -18.09 0.58
CA GLU A 33 20.61 -16.88 1.03
C GLU A 33 19.10 -17.06 1.07
N THR A 34 18.49 -17.70 0.06
CA THR A 34 17.05 -17.97 0.05
C THR A 34 16.64 -18.91 1.18
N LEU A 35 17.38 -19.97 1.46
CA LEU A 35 17.10 -20.88 2.58
C LEU A 35 17.25 -20.16 3.93
N PHE A 36 18.33 -19.41 4.10
CA PHE A 36 18.57 -18.63 5.32
C PHE A 36 17.44 -17.64 5.57
N ILE A 37 17.07 -16.82 4.58
CA ILE A 37 16.00 -15.83 4.73
C ILE A 37 14.63 -16.51 4.90
N SER A 38 14.40 -17.68 4.29
CA SER A 38 13.16 -18.45 4.47
C SER A 38 12.95 -18.89 5.92
N ILE A 39 14.02 -19.19 6.67
CA ILE A 39 13.91 -19.48 8.11
C ILE A 39 13.37 -18.25 8.85
N PHE A 40 13.92 -17.07 8.57
CA PHE A 40 13.44 -15.81 9.18
C PHE A 40 12.01 -15.47 8.76
N ILE A 41 11.64 -15.70 7.50
CA ILE A 41 10.26 -15.52 7.02
C ILE A 41 9.30 -16.34 7.89
N VAL A 42 9.56 -17.63 8.07
CA VAL A 42 8.70 -18.50 8.89
C VAL A 42 8.66 -18.03 10.34
N ILE A 43 9.80 -17.65 10.92
CA ILE A 43 9.85 -17.11 12.29
C ILE A 43 8.99 -15.86 12.42
N PHE A 44 9.13 -14.88 11.52
CA PHE A 44 8.39 -13.61 11.57
C PHE A 44 6.89 -13.82 11.36
N LEU A 45 6.49 -14.70 10.44
CA LEU A 45 5.10 -15.04 10.19
C LEU A 45 4.46 -15.74 11.39
N VAL A 46 5.12 -16.76 11.96
CA VAL A 46 4.59 -17.52 13.10
C VAL A 46 4.56 -16.65 14.36
N TRP A 47 5.63 -15.93 14.65
CA TRP A 47 5.68 -15.02 15.80
C TRP A 47 4.63 -13.91 15.66
N GLY A 48 4.56 -13.26 14.50
CA GLY A 48 3.62 -12.19 14.22
C GLY A 48 2.17 -12.66 14.34
N TYR A 49 1.83 -13.80 13.73
CA TYR A 49 0.48 -14.37 13.79
C TYR A 49 0.02 -14.66 15.23
N ARG A 50 0.94 -15.13 16.09
CA ARG A 50 0.63 -15.41 17.51
C ARG A 50 0.45 -14.17 18.38
N HIS A 51 1.03 -13.03 17.98
CA HIS A 51 1.00 -11.79 18.78
C HIS A 51 0.05 -10.73 18.23
N ILE A 52 -0.41 -10.88 16.99
CA ILE A 52 -1.39 -10.01 16.37
C ILE A 52 -2.74 -10.15 17.08
N ASN A 53 -3.32 -9.01 17.43
CA ASN A 53 -4.67 -8.91 17.96
C ASN A 53 -5.53 -8.02 17.07
N LEU A 54 -6.71 -8.53 16.71
CA LEU A 54 -7.72 -7.78 15.97
C LEU A 54 -8.85 -7.34 16.91
N PRO A 55 -9.39 -6.12 16.73
CA PRO A 55 -10.54 -5.67 17.49
C PRO A 55 -11.77 -6.54 17.16
N THR A 56 -12.40 -7.11 18.18
CA THR A 56 -13.61 -7.96 18.05
C THR A 56 -14.87 -7.16 17.76
N LYS A 57 -14.92 -5.90 18.20
CA LYS A 57 -15.99 -4.95 17.86
C LYS A 57 -15.39 -3.82 17.04
N VAL A 58 -15.84 -3.68 15.81
CA VAL A 58 -15.41 -2.57 14.95
C VAL A 58 -16.56 -1.59 14.84
N SER A 59 -16.34 -0.37 15.35
CA SER A 59 -17.31 0.73 15.22
C SER A 59 -17.47 1.04 13.72
N TYR A 60 -18.64 0.72 13.19
CA TYR A 60 -19.01 1.02 11.82
C TYR A 60 -19.48 2.46 11.73
N VAL A 61 -18.70 3.30 11.06
CA VAL A 61 -19.03 4.70 10.84
C VAL A 61 -18.92 4.95 9.34
N ASN A 62 -20.05 4.76 8.64
CA ASN A 62 -20.23 4.99 7.21
C ASN A 62 -20.45 6.47 6.88
N HIS A 63 -19.48 7.32 7.20
CA HIS A 63 -19.70 8.78 7.19
C HIS A 63 -18.96 9.58 6.11
N ASP A 64 -18.00 9.02 5.37
CA ASP A 64 -17.36 9.73 4.24
C ASP A 64 -17.31 8.88 2.97
N ARG A 65 -18.43 8.88 2.24
CA ARG A 65 -18.58 8.13 0.99
C ARG A 65 -17.96 8.85 -0.21
N VAL A 66 -17.84 10.18 -0.17
CA VAL A 66 -17.46 10.97 -1.35
C VAL A 66 -15.96 10.86 -1.60
N GLY A 67 -15.12 11.21 -0.63
CA GLY A 67 -13.66 11.15 -0.82
C GLY A 67 -13.18 9.73 -1.08
N ARG A 68 -13.74 8.74 -0.36
CA ARG A 68 -13.45 7.31 -0.56
C ARG A 68 -13.81 6.86 -1.97
N ARG A 69 -14.99 7.25 -2.48
CA ARG A 69 -15.43 6.91 -3.84
C ARG A 69 -14.60 7.63 -4.90
N VAL A 70 -14.24 8.89 -4.70
CA VAL A 70 -13.37 9.64 -5.61
C VAL A 70 -11.99 8.98 -5.69
N LEU A 71 -11.37 8.66 -4.55
CA LEU A 71 -10.09 7.95 -4.51
C LEU A 71 -10.18 6.56 -5.15
N LEU A 72 -11.28 5.83 -4.93
CA LEU A 72 -11.51 4.54 -5.58
C LEU A 72 -11.55 4.68 -7.10
N ILE A 73 -12.30 5.66 -7.63
CA ILE A 73 -12.41 5.91 -9.08
C ILE A 73 -11.04 6.29 -9.66
N ILE A 74 -10.35 7.25 -9.04
CA ILE A 74 -9.04 7.72 -9.51
C ILE A 74 -8.03 6.57 -9.50
N MET A 75 -7.96 5.82 -8.41
CA MET A 75 -7.00 4.73 -8.28
C MET A 75 -7.31 3.57 -9.24
N SER A 76 -8.60 3.30 -9.49
CA SER A 76 -9.02 2.28 -10.46
C SER A 76 -8.61 2.67 -11.87
N LEU A 77 -8.78 3.96 -12.21
CA LEU A 77 -8.36 4.49 -13.51
C LEU A 77 -6.83 4.42 -13.66
N VAL A 78 -6.08 4.82 -12.64
CA VAL A 78 -4.60 4.77 -12.65
C VAL A 78 -4.10 3.34 -12.81
N LEU A 79 -4.61 2.39 -12.01
CA LEU A 79 -4.21 0.99 -12.14
C LEU A 79 -4.63 0.40 -13.49
N GLY A 80 -5.83 0.72 -13.99
CA GLY A 80 -6.29 0.29 -15.31
C GLY A 80 -5.42 0.80 -16.45
N MET A 81 -5.02 2.08 -16.42
CA MET A 81 -4.09 2.67 -17.39
C MET A 81 -2.70 2.03 -17.31
N GLU A 82 -2.16 1.83 -16.10
CA GLU A 82 -0.89 1.13 -15.90
C GLU A 82 -0.91 -0.28 -16.50
N ILE A 83 -1.96 -1.06 -16.20
CA ILE A 83 -2.15 -2.38 -16.78
C ILE A 83 -2.20 -2.28 -18.32
N GLY A 84 -2.96 -1.33 -18.88
CA GLY A 84 -3.04 -1.08 -20.32
C GLY A 84 -1.69 -0.77 -20.97
N PHE A 85 -0.86 0.06 -20.32
CA PHE A 85 0.51 0.33 -20.77
C PHE A 85 1.39 -0.93 -20.72
N LYS A 86 1.27 -1.76 -19.69
CA LYS A 86 2.02 -3.04 -19.60
C LYS A 86 1.61 -4.05 -20.66
N PHE A 87 0.33 -4.14 -20.99
CA PHE A 87 -0.15 -4.97 -22.11
C PHE A 87 0.37 -4.47 -23.45
N THR A 88 0.27 -3.16 -23.69
CA THR A 88 0.70 -2.53 -24.96
C THR A 88 2.21 -2.67 -25.17
N SER A 89 2.98 -2.52 -24.10
CA SER A 89 4.43 -2.65 -24.13
C SER A 89 4.93 -4.10 -24.01
N ARG A 90 4.05 -5.10 -23.86
CA ARG A 90 4.42 -6.52 -23.60
C ARG A 90 5.35 -6.69 -22.39
N THR A 91 5.10 -5.91 -21.34
CA THR A 91 5.84 -5.95 -20.06
C THR A 91 4.93 -6.29 -18.87
N VAL A 92 3.88 -7.07 -19.12
CA VAL A 92 2.85 -7.51 -18.17
C VAL A 92 3.43 -8.17 -16.92
N ILE A 93 4.59 -8.82 -17.05
CA ILE A 93 5.31 -9.41 -15.93
C ILE A 93 5.60 -8.42 -14.78
N TYR A 94 5.76 -7.12 -15.08
CA TYR A 94 5.98 -6.10 -14.04
C TYR A 94 4.75 -5.80 -13.19
N ILE A 95 3.55 -6.30 -13.53
CA ILE A 95 2.37 -6.22 -12.63
C ILE A 95 2.66 -6.95 -11.30
N LEU A 96 3.59 -7.90 -11.30
CA LEU A 96 4.03 -8.57 -10.08
C LEU A 96 4.92 -7.68 -9.20
N ASN A 97 5.39 -6.52 -9.66
CA ASN A 97 6.13 -5.63 -8.77
C ASN A 97 5.23 -5.20 -7.59
N PRO A 98 5.78 -5.12 -6.36
CA PRO A 98 5.00 -4.92 -5.14
C PRO A 98 4.09 -3.68 -5.18
N CYS A 99 4.46 -2.62 -5.89
CA CYS A 99 3.64 -1.43 -6.01
C CYS A 99 2.26 -1.75 -6.62
N HIS A 100 2.18 -2.52 -7.71
CA HIS A 100 0.90 -2.85 -8.36
C HIS A 100 0.03 -3.80 -7.53
N VAL A 101 0.65 -4.73 -6.81
CA VAL A 101 -0.08 -5.60 -5.87
C VAL A 101 -0.61 -4.79 -4.69
N THR A 102 0.19 -3.87 -4.16
CA THR A 102 -0.21 -2.97 -3.07
C THR A 102 -1.33 -2.05 -3.52
N THR A 103 -1.32 -1.54 -4.75
CA THR A 103 -2.42 -0.71 -5.26
C THR A 103 -3.70 -1.50 -5.48
N ALA A 104 -3.63 -2.77 -5.89
CA ALA A 104 -4.80 -3.65 -5.88
C ALA A 104 -5.36 -3.87 -4.47
N VAL A 105 -4.50 -4.01 -3.46
CA VAL A 105 -4.91 -4.04 -2.04
C VAL A 105 -5.57 -2.72 -1.62
N GLN A 106 -5.08 -1.57 -2.08
CA GLN A 106 -5.70 -0.26 -1.82
C GLN A 106 -7.10 -0.16 -2.44
N LEU A 107 -7.30 -0.69 -3.65
CA LEU A 107 -8.63 -0.76 -4.26
C LEU A 107 -9.57 -1.63 -3.44
N TYR A 108 -9.11 -2.80 -2.98
CA TYR A 108 -9.88 -3.64 -2.06
C TYR A 108 -10.26 -2.86 -0.79
N LEU A 109 -9.31 -2.19 -0.14
CA LEU A 109 -9.59 -1.38 1.06
C LEU A 109 -10.60 -0.27 0.78
N LEU A 110 -10.49 0.40 -0.37
CA LEU A 110 -11.42 1.45 -0.77
C LEU A 110 -12.80 0.92 -1.17
N ALA A 111 -12.94 -0.34 -1.59
CA ALA A 111 -14.21 -0.92 -2.03
C ALA A 111 -14.92 -1.77 -0.97
N ALA A 112 -14.17 -2.49 -0.13
CA ALA A 112 -14.69 -3.52 0.75
C ALA A 112 -15.59 -2.98 1.87
N ASP A 113 -16.57 -3.79 2.25
CA ASP A 113 -17.37 -3.51 3.43
C ASP A 113 -16.56 -3.68 4.72
N PRO A 114 -16.81 -2.83 5.73
CA PRO A 114 -16.15 -2.90 7.02
C PRO A 114 -16.19 -4.29 7.66
N SER A 115 -15.01 -4.82 7.96
CA SER A 115 -14.83 -6.11 8.62
C SER A 115 -13.50 -6.17 9.36
N PRO A 116 -13.30 -7.12 10.31
CA PRO A 116 -11.99 -7.35 10.92
C PRO A 116 -10.90 -7.68 9.89
N THR A 117 -11.27 -8.32 8.78
CA THR A 117 -10.37 -8.60 7.65
C THR A 117 -9.86 -7.33 6.99
N VAL A 118 -10.72 -6.33 6.79
CA VAL A 118 -10.31 -5.01 6.28
C VAL A 118 -9.32 -4.35 7.23
N THR A 119 -9.54 -4.41 8.54
CA THR A 119 -8.57 -3.90 9.53
C THR A 119 -7.23 -4.62 9.43
N ALA A 120 -7.24 -5.95 9.32
CA ALA A 120 -6.01 -6.73 9.17
C ALA A 120 -5.23 -6.35 7.90
N ILE A 121 -5.92 -6.31 6.75
CA ILE A 121 -5.31 -5.96 5.47
C ILE A 121 -4.80 -4.52 5.50
N PHE A 122 -5.53 -3.60 6.12
CA PHE A 122 -5.10 -2.20 6.25
C PHE A 122 -3.80 -2.07 7.05
N ARG A 123 -3.69 -2.76 8.19
CA ARG A 123 -2.47 -2.74 9.02
C ARG A 123 -1.29 -3.40 8.31
N ILE A 124 -1.51 -4.48 7.57
CA ILE A 124 -0.47 -5.09 6.75
C ILE A 124 -0.01 -4.13 5.65
N HIS A 125 -0.96 -3.56 4.92
CA HIS A 125 -0.72 -2.61 3.84
C HIS A 125 0.11 -1.40 4.28
N LEU A 126 -0.13 -0.84 5.48
CA LEU A 126 0.65 0.28 6.03
C LEU A 126 2.14 -0.04 6.21
N ASN A 127 2.53 -1.32 6.26
CA ASN A 127 3.93 -1.73 6.35
C ASN A 127 4.59 -1.94 4.97
N PHE A 128 3.85 -1.79 3.88
CA PHE A 128 4.36 -1.83 2.49
C PHE A 128 4.60 -0.44 1.90
N MET A 129 4.66 0.58 2.77
CA MET A 129 4.89 1.97 2.39
C MET A 129 6.32 2.27 1.92
N ASN A 130 7.25 1.33 2.03
CA ASN A 130 8.61 1.48 1.52
C ASN A 130 8.63 1.63 -0.01
N GLY A 131 7.71 0.96 -0.73
CA GLY A 131 7.58 1.06 -2.20
C GLY A 131 7.46 2.50 -2.71
N PRO A 132 6.43 3.27 -2.34
CA PRO A 132 6.27 4.65 -2.80
C PRO A 132 7.40 5.58 -2.35
N LEU A 133 7.98 5.40 -1.15
CA LEU A 133 9.13 6.21 -0.74
C LEU A 133 10.32 5.97 -1.68
N LEU A 134 10.69 4.71 -1.93
CA LEU A 134 11.81 4.37 -2.80
C LEU A 134 11.55 4.78 -4.24
N ALA A 135 10.31 4.70 -4.71
CA ALA A 135 9.93 5.13 -6.05
C ALA A 135 10.20 6.62 -6.34
N TYR A 136 10.14 7.48 -5.31
CA TYR A 136 10.48 8.91 -5.43
C TYR A 136 11.96 9.20 -5.18
N LEU A 137 12.63 8.46 -4.30
CA LEU A 137 14.05 8.65 -4.01
C LEU A 137 14.96 8.06 -5.10
N PHE A 138 14.58 6.92 -5.64
CA PHE A 138 15.31 6.15 -6.65
C PHE A 138 14.35 5.77 -7.79
N PRO A 139 13.94 6.72 -8.63
CA PRO A 139 12.91 6.48 -9.63
C PRO A 139 13.39 5.56 -10.76
N GLU A 140 12.66 4.48 -10.99
CA GLU A 140 12.91 3.52 -12.08
C GLU A 140 11.99 3.77 -13.28
N THR A 141 12.16 4.92 -13.93
CA THR A 141 11.32 5.32 -15.08
C THR A 141 11.98 5.10 -16.44
N GLU A 142 13.19 4.53 -16.48
CA GLU A 142 13.96 4.33 -17.73
C GLU A 142 13.27 3.38 -18.71
N SER A 143 12.51 2.41 -18.21
CA SER A 143 11.73 1.50 -19.06
C SER A 143 10.46 2.12 -19.62
N ARG A 144 10.05 3.29 -19.14
CA ARG A 144 8.78 3.96 -19.48
C ARG A 144 9.04 5.02 -20.55
N ARG A 145 8.72 4.74 -21.81
CA ARG A 145 9.14 5.60 -22.94
C ARG A 145 8.25 6.82 -23.15
N ILE A 146 6.94 6.69 -22.91
CA ILE A 146 5.97 7.74 -23.14
C ILE A 146 5.75 8.59 -21.88
N PHE A 147 5.52 9.89 -22.07
CA PHE A 147 5.29 10.84 -20.98
C PHE A 147 4.13 10.40 -20.07
N ALA A 148 3.02 9.93 -20.65
CA ALA A 148 1.86 9.48 -19.90
C ALA A 148 2.17 8.29 -18.96
N ASP A 149 2.99 7.34 -19.41
CA ASP A 149 3.43 6.17 -18.60
C ASP A 149 4.34 6.62 -17.44
N LYS A 150 5.26 7.57 -17.68
CA LYS A 150 6.06 8.18 -16.60
C LYS A 150 5.19 8.96 -15.61
N ALA A 151 4.21 9.73 -16.09
CA ALA A 151 3.31 10.47 -15.23
C ALA A 151 2.46 9.53 -14.36
N MET A 152 1.95 8.43 -14.94
CA MET A 152 1.20 7.42 -14.20
C MET A 152 2.03 6.76 -13.11
N TYR A 153 3.31 6.49 -13.35
CA TYR A 153 4.22 6.01 -12.31
C TYR A 153 4.21 6.93 -11.08
N TYR A 154 4.41 8.23 -11.25
CA TYR A 154 4.44 9.16 -10.12
C TYR A 154 3.05 9.33 -9.48
N ILE A 155 1.99 9.42 -10.28
CA ILE A 155 0.63 9.56 -9.77
C ILE A 155 0.24 8.33 -8.95
N GLN A 156 0.54 7.13 -9.42
CA GLN A 156 0.29 5.88 -8.70
C GLN A 156 0.99 5.90 -7.34
N HIS A 157 2.30 6.18 -7.29
CA HIS A 157 3.06 6.17 -6.04
C HIS A 157 2.65 7.32 -5.10
N GLY A 158 2.24 8.47 -5.62
CA GLY A 158 1.65 9.54 -4.83
C GLY A 158 0.33 9.11 -4.18
N LEU A 159 -0.58 8.50 -4.96
CA LEU A 159 -1.83 7.96 -4.45
C LEU A 159 -1.63 6.87 -3.40
N MET A 160 -0.56 6.07 -3.55
CA MET A 160 -0.21 5.07 -2.56
C MET A 160 0.04 5.64 -1.16
N VAL A 161 0.42 6.91 -1.03
CA VAL A 161 0.59 7.63 0.24
C VAL A 161 -0.71 8.33 0.65
N VAL A 162 -1.43 8.93 -0.30
CA VAL A 162 -2.67 9.68 -0.05
C VAL A 162 -3.79 8.77 0.46
N ILE A 163 -3.97 7.60 -0.12
CA ILE A 163 -5.04 6.66 0.22
C ILE A 163 -4.96 6.22 1.70
N PRO A 164 -3.85 5.65 2.20
CA PRO A 164 -3.78 5.24 3.60
C PRO A 164 -3.95 6.43 4.57
N TYR A 165 -3.45 7.62 4.24
CA TYR A 165 -3.68 8.83 5.05
C TYR A 165 -5.17 9.17 5.13
N TYR A 166 -5.87 9.12 3.99
CA TYR A 166 -7.31 9.36 3.93
C TYR A 166 -8.11 8.28 4.68
N LEU A 167 -7.70 7.01 4.61
CA LEU A 167 -8.32 5.93 5.36
C LEU A 167 -8.15 6.12 6.88
N LEU A 168 -6.96 6.53 7.36
CA LEU A 168 -6.75 6.94 8.77
C LEU A 168 -7.64 8.14 9.15
N ARG A 169 -7.79 9.10 8.24
CA ARG A 169 -8.72 10.22 8.40
C ARG A 169 -10.14 9.74 8.59
N ILE A 170 -10.62 8.70 7.90
CA ILE A 170 -11.94 8.11 8.17
C ILE A 170 -11.98 7.44 9.55
N GLY A 171 -11.02 6.56 9.85
CA GLY A 171 -10.98 5.75 11.08
C GLY A 171 -11.94 4.56 11.05
N GLY A 172 -12.40 4.10 12.22
CA GLY A 172 -13.26 2.90 12.32
C GLY A 172 -12.47 1.62 12.05
N VAL A 173 -12.74 0.93 10.93
CA VAL A 173 -11.96 -0.25 10.50
C VAL A 173 -10.52 0.07 10.15
N TYR A 174 -10.23 1.31 9.78
CA TYR A 174 -8.88 1.78 9.45
C TYR A 174 -8.15 2.29 10.69
N ASN A 175 -8.20 1.50 11.76
CA ASN A 175 -7.47 1.79 13.00
C ASN A 175 -6.09 1.12 12.98
N VAL A 176 -5.17 1.71 13.72
CA VAL A 176 -3.78 1.23 13.85
C VAL A 176 -3.51 0.79 15.27
N GLU A 177 -2.60 -0.16 15.40
CA GLU A 177 -2.06 -0.56 16.69
C GLU A 177 -1.25 0.57 17.35
N ARG A 178 -0.98 0.40 18.65
CA ARG A 178 -0.11 1.34 19.38
C ARG A 178 1.28 1.38 18.75
N LEU A 179 1.96 2.53 18.84
CA LEU A 179 3.29 2.69 18.23
C LEU A 179 4.34 1.71 18.80
N SER A 180 4.20 1.29 20.05
CA SER A 180 5.06 0.29 20.70
C SER A 180 4.78 -1.16 20.26
N ASP A 181 3.63 -1.41 19.65
CA ASP A 181 3.26 -2.75 19.18
C ASP A 181 3.89 -3.00 17.80
N MET A 182 4.90 -3.87 17.76
CA MET A 182 5.62 -4.22 16.53
C MET A 182 5.09 -5.51 15.88
N SER A 183 4.06 -6.15 16.44
CA SER A 183 3.54 -7.45 15.98
C SER A 183 3.14 -7.39 14.49
N TRP A 184 2.36 -6.37 14.12
CA TRP A 184 1.93 -6.13 12.75
C TRP A 184 3.10 -5.81 11.82
N SER A 185 4.08 -5.03 12.27
CA SER A 185 5.25 -4.70 11.45
C SER A 185 6.12 -5.90 11.15
N VAL A 186 6.41 -6.74 12.15
CA VAL A 186 7.20 -7.97 11.95
C VAL A 186 6.44 -8.96 11.07
N PHE A 187 5.14 -9.16 11.31
CA PHE A 187 4.33 -10.05 10.50
C PHE A 187 4.28 -9.61 9.03
N SER A 188 4.01 -8.32 8.80
CA SER A 188 3.95 -7.75 7.45
C SER A 188 5.30 -7.81 6.76
N TYR A 189 6.39 -7.56 7.48
CA TYR A 189 7.73 -7.71 6.93
C TYR A 189 8.01 -9.17 6.51
N GLY A 190 7.56 -10.14 7.30
CA GLY A 190 7.57 -11.55 6.93
C GLY A 190 6.80 -11.84 5.63
N ILE A 191 5.59 -11.27 5.46
CA ILE A 191 4.82 -11.38 4.22
C ILE A 191 5.57 -10.75 3.04
N ASN A 192 6.15 -9.55 3.24
CA ASN A 192 6.90 -8.85 2.21
C ASN A 192 8.08 -9.69 1.72
N LEU A 193 8.85 -10.26 2.66
CA LEU A 193 9.95 -11.17 2.35
C LEU A 193 9.47 -12.44 1.65
N ALA A 194 8.38 -13.06 2.11
CA ALA A 194 7.79 -14.23 1.47
C ALA A 194 7.40 -13.94 0.01
N TYR A 195 6.78 -12.80 -0.25
CA TYR A 195 6.42 -12.37 -1.60
C TYR A 195 7.66 -12.27 -2.50
N HIS A 196 8.72 -11.64 -2.03
CA HIS A 196 9.94 -11.46 -2.81
C HIS A 196 10.71 -12.77 -3.04
N PHE A 197 10.96 -13.54 -1.98
CA PHE A 197 11.80 -14.74 -2.05
C PHE A 197 11.08 -15.99 -2.55
N TRP A 198 9.78 -16.14 -2.28
CA TRP A 198 9.03 -17.34 -2.66
C TRP A 198 8.19 -17.15 -3.92
N VAL A 199 7.69 -15.94 -4.19
CA VAL A 199 6.86 -15.67 -5.39
C VAL A 199 7.70 -15.02 -6.48
N ILE A 200 8.25 -13.84 -6.23
CA ILE A 200 8.93 -13.05 -7.25
C ILE A 200 10.17 -13.75 -7.76
N GLN A 201 11.04 -14.26 -6.88
CA GLN A 201 12.24 -14.96 -7.29
C GLN A 201 11.94 -16.19 -8.18
N VAL A 202 10.92 -16.98 -7.82
CA VAL A 202 10.55 -18.20 -8.55
C VAL A 202 10.07 -17.87 -9.96
N ILE A 203 9.35 -16.76 -10.12
CA ILE A 203 8.86 -16.31 -11.44
C ILE A 203 9.97 -15.61 -12.23
N ALA A 204 10.77 -14.76 -11.58
CA ALA A 204 11.81 -13.95 -12.20
C ALA A 204 12.94 -14.80 -12.81
N LEU A 205 13.33 -15.89 -12.14
CA LEU A 205 14.48 -16.70 -12.54
C LEU A 205 14.33 -17.35 -13.93
N PRO A 206 13.25 -18.11 -14.22
CA PRO A 206 13.09 -18.73 -15.54
C PRO A 206 12.96 -17.73 -16.67
N VAL A 207 12.31 -16.58 -16.42
CA VAL A 207 12.09 -15.53 -17.43
C VAL A 207 13.25 -14.54 -17.53
N GLN A 208 14.22 -14.62 -16.62
CA GLN A 208 15.40 -13.75 -16.53
C GLN A 208 15.09 -12.25 -16.44
N VAL A 209 13.89 -11.86 -15.97
CA VAL A 209 13.49 -10.46 -15.77
C VAL A 209 13.74 -10.07 -14.32
N ASN A 210 14.37 -8.92 -14.09
CA ASN A 210 14.74 -8.45 -12.76
C ASN A 210 13.54 -7.83 -12.00
N LEU A 211 12.54 -8.66 -11.68
CA LEU A 211 11.38 -8.23 -10.90
C LEU A 211 11.80 -7.83 -9.48
N SER A 212 11.49 -6.60 -9.11
CA SER A 212 11.80 -6.02 -7.79
C SER A 212 13.23 -6.29 -7.31
N HIS A 213 14.19 -6.25 -8.24
CA HIS A 213 15.62 -6.51 -8.01
C HIS A 213 15.97 -7.87 -7.38
N MET A 214 15.13 -8.89 -7.56
CA MET A 214 15.40 -10.21 -6.99
C MET A 214 16.51 -11.00 -7.68
N LEU A 215 16.87 -10.65 -8.92
CA LEU A 215 17.94 -11.33 -9.67
C LEU A 215 19.29 -10.63 -9.54
N CYS A 216 19.29 -9.30 -9.70
CA CYS A 216 20.47 -8.45 -9.58
C CYS A 216 20.13 -7.09 -8.93
N ALA A 217 21.12 -6.47 -8.29
CA ALA A 217 20.95 -5.17 -7.62
C ALA A 217 20.55 -4.06 -8.59
N ALA A 218 19.86 -3.01 -8.12
CA ALA A 218 19.64 -1.82 -8.94
C ALA A 218 20.96 -1.11 -9.26
N ILE A 219 20.99 -0.28 -10.30
CA ILE A 219 22.19 0.54 -10.59
C ILE A 219 22.41 1.58 -9.49
N LEU A 220 21.32 2.12 -8.94
CA LEU A 220 21.33 3.13 -7.89
C LEU A 220 21.42 2.53 -6.48
N ASP A 221 21.57 1.21 -6.35
CA ASP A 221 21.64 0.54 -5.05
C ASP A 221 22.99 0.83 -4.36
N PRO A 222 23.02 1.55 -3.23
CA PRO A 222 24.26 1.85 -2.52
C PRO A 222 24.93 0.61 -1.91
N PHE A 223 24.21 -0.52 -1.83
CA PHE A 223 24.69 -1.80 -1.31
C PHE A 223 24.89 -2.84 -2.41
N GLU A 224 25.17 -2.40 -3.65
CA GLU A 224 25.45 -3.31 -4.76
C GLU A 224 26.60 -4.28 -4.46
N GLY A 225 26.58 -5.41 -5.16
CA GLY A 225 27.55 -6.49 -4.99
C GLY A 225 26.89 -7.79 -4.55
N GLN A 226 27.72 -8.78 -4.23
CA GLN A 226 27.22 -10.15 -4.01
C GLN A 226 26.32 -10.26 -2.77
N TYR A 227 26.44 -9.35 -1.79
CA TYR A 227 25.65 -9.35 -0.54
C TYR A 227 24.39 -8.48 -0.60
N TYR A 228 24.04 -7.89 -1.76
CA TYR A 228 22.98 -6.87 -1.82
C TYR A 228 21.65 -7.36 -1.24
N ARG A 229 21.23 -8.61 -1.48
CA ARG A 229 19.97 -9.16 -0.93
C ARG A 229 19.99 -9.30 0.60
N VAL A 230 21.15 -9.61 1.17
CA VAL A 230 21.33 -9.67 2.63
C VAL A 230 21.28 -8.26 3.21
N TRP A 231 21.90 -7.29 2.54
CA TRP A 231 21.74 -5.88 2.90
C TRP A 231 20.28 -5.44 2.81
N THR A 232 19.57 -5.77 1.73
CA THR A 232 18.13 -5.52 1.58
C THR A 232 17.32 -6.11 2.73
N PHE A 233 17.61 -7.35 3.12
CA PHE A 233 17.00 -7.98 4.28
C PHE A 233 17.24 -7.17 5.58
N ILE A 234 18.46 -6.69 5.82
CA ILE A 234 18.77 -5.93 7.03
C ILE A 234 18.13 -4.54 6.99
N HIS A 235 18.40 -3.76 5.94
CA HIS A 235 17.98 -2.36 5.91
C HIS A 235 16.48 -2.20 5.69
N GLN A 236 15.81 -3.08 4.93
CA GLN A 236 14.34 -3.05 4.81
C GLN A 236 13.67 -3.54 6.10
N GLY A 237 14.30 -4.46 6.84
CA GLY A 237 13.83 -4.88 8.17
C GLY A 237 13.79 -3.73 9.18
N ILE A 238 14.60 -2.69 8.98
CA ILE A 238 14.59 -1.46 9.77
C ILE A 238 13.67 -0.41 9.14
N LEU A 239 13.80 -0.17 7.82
CA LEU A 239 13.07 0.88 7.12
C LEU A 239 11.56 0.65 7.11
N CYS A 240 11.08 -0.56 6.81
CA CYS A 240 9.65 -0.83 6.69
C CYS A 240 8.88 -0.52 7.99
N PRO A 241 9.29 -1.05 9.17
CA PRO A 241 8.62 -0.70 10.42
C PRO A 241 8.74 0.78 10.77
N LEU A 242 9.94 1.37 10.66
CA LEU A 242 10.16 2.78 10.99
C LEU A 242 9.29 3.70 10.14
N LEU A 243 9.22 3.45 8.83
CA LEU A 243 8.42 4.24 7.92
C LEU A 243 6.92 4.11 8.24
N SER A 244 6.45 2.90 8.51
CA SER A 244 5.06 2.66 8.89
C SER A 244 4.69 3.40 10.18
N LYS A 245 5.52 3.29 11.22
CA LYS A 245 5.30 3.95 12.51
C LYS A 245 5.42 5.47 12.40
N LEU A 246 6.39 5.98 11.65
CA LEU A 246 6.54 7.41 11.38
C LEU A 246 5.32 7.95 10.65
N PHE A 247 4.84 7.24 9.62
CA PHE A 247 3.63 7.61 8.89
C PHE A 247 2.42 7.68 9.81
N CYS A 248 2.23 6.68 10.67
CA CYS A 248 1.14 6.67 11.65
C CYS A 248 1.27 7.81 12.67
N TYR A 249 2.49 8.09 13.16
CA TYR A 249 2.75 9.18 14.10
C TYR A 249 2.46 10.56 13.50
N VAL A 250 2.97 10.83 12.29
CA VAL A 250 2.73 12.08 11.58
C VAL A 250 1.24 12.24 11.26
N SER A 251 0.60 11.19 10.75
CA SER A 251 -0.85 11.21 10.47
C SER A 251 -1.67 11.49 11.73
N ASN A 252 -1.30 10.88 12.86
CA ASN A 252 -1.95 11.14 14.14
C ASN A 252 -1.80 12.61 14.55
N PHE A 253 -0.58 13.17 14.48
CA PHE A 253 -0.35 14.58 14.81
C PHE A 253 -1.18 15.51 13.92
N LEU A 254 -1.18 15.28 12.60
CA LEU A 254 -1.92 16.10 11.64
C LEU A 254 -3.44 16.03 11.87
N LEU A 255 -3.98 14.83 12.11
CA LEU A 255 -5.43 14.62 12.22
C LEU A 255 -5.99 15.01 13.59
N THR A 256 -5.17 15.03 14.65
CA THR A 256 -5.63 15.25 16.03
C THR A 256 -5.13 16.52 16.71
N LYS A 257 -3.96 17.04 16.33
CA LYS A 257 -3.32 18.18 17.01
C LYS A 257 -3.12 19.39 16.10
N PHE A 258 -2.74 19.21 14.84
CA PHE A 258 -2.40 20.31 13.94
C PHE A 258 -3.64 21.07 13.46
N PRO A 259 -3.86 22.35 13.84
CA PRO A 259 -5.13 23.04 13.61
C PRO A 259 -5.65 23.04 12.16
N PRO A 260 -4.82 23.23 11.11
CA PRO A 260 -5.29 23.25 9.72
C PRO A 260 -5.91 21.93 9.23
N THR A 261 -5.46 20.78 9.76
CA THR A 261 -5.90 19.45 9.32
C THR A 261 -6.60 18.66 10.43
N ARG A 262 -6.76 19.26 11.61
CA ARG A 262 -7.39 18.62 12.76
C ARG A 262 -8.86 18.36 12.47
N VAL A 263 -9.21 17.08 12.50
CA VAL A 263 -10.58 16.61 12.25
C VAL A 263 -11.07 15.63 13.30
N LYS A 264 -10.19 15.19 14.22
CA LYS A 264 -10.50 14.21 15.27
C LYS A 264 -9.90 14.58 16.63
N PRO A 265 -10.46 14.07 17.74
CA PRO A 265 -9.82 14.15 19.05
C PRO A 265 -8.70 13.11 19.21
N THR A 266 -8.91 11.89 18.73
CA THR A 266 -7.93 10.77 18.74
C THR A 266 -8.05 9.95 17.44
N LEU A 267 -7.02 9.19 17.11
CA LEU A 267 -6.98 8.38 15.87
C LEU A 267 -7.95 7.18 15.90
N ASP A 268 -8.25 6.68 17.09
CA ASP A 268 -9.18 5.56 17.32
C ASP A 268 -10.66 5.96 17.11
N CYS A 269 -10.97 7.26 17.21
CA CYS A 269 -12.30 7.76 16.92
C CYS A 269 -12.55 7.81 15.42
N ALA A 270 -13.74 7.38 15.02
CA ALA A 270 -14.21 7.62 13.66
C ALA A 270 -14.70 9.08 13.50
N LEU A 271 -14.67 9.62 12.28
CA LEU A 271 -15.19 10.96 12.00
C LEU A 271 -16.70 11.02 12.29
N ALA A 272 -17.10 11.82 13.27
CA ALA A 272 -18.49 12.18 13.49
C ALA A 272 -18.92 13.24 12.46
N ARG A 273 -20.12 13.12 11.89
CA ARG A 273 -20.69 14.19 11.05
C ARG A 273 -21.01 15.39 11.97
N ASN A 274 -20.73 16.60 11.50
CA ASN A 274 -21.26 17.81 12.13
C ASN A 274 -22.80 17.72 12.10
N ASN A 275 -23.42 17.44 13.24
CA ASN A 275 -24.89 17.44 13.42
C ASN A 275 -25.51 18.84 13.22
N ARG A 276 -24.69 19.89 13.02
CA ARG A 276 -25.16 21.28 12.88
C ARG A 276 -26.05 21.54 11.66
N VAL A 277 -26.06 20.68 10.64
CA VAL A 277 -26.92 20.89 9.45
C VAL A 277 -28.28 20.18 9.62
N GLU A 278 -28.29 18.97 10.17
CA GLU A 278 -29.54 18.21 10.40
C GLU A 278 -30.37 18.76 11.57
N ASP A 279 -29.73 19.28 12.62
CA ASP A 279 -30.46 19.94 13.71
C ASP A 279 -31.08 21.27 13.24
N ASN A 280 -30.42 22.00 12.33
CA ASN A 280 -30.98 23.23 11.77
C ASN A 280 -32.13 22.95 10.79
N GLU A 281 -32.07 21.87 10.00
CA GLU A 281 -33.19 21.47 9.13
C GLU A 281 -34.41 20.98 9.94
N ARG A 282 -34.20 20.21 11.02
CA ARG A 282 -35.30 19.80 11.93
C ARG A 282 -35.90 20.97 12.71
N LEU A 283 -35.07 21.90 13.20
CA LEU A 283 -35.57 23.13 13.84
C LEU A 283 -36.34 24.02 12.85
N HIS A 284 -35.97 24.03 11.56
CA HIS A 284 -36.70 24.78 10.53
C HIS A 284 -38.00 24.09 10.09
N GLU A 285 -38.02 22.75 10.01
CA GLU A 285 -39.24 21.99 9.74
C GLU A 285 -40.24 22.11 10.90
N ASP A 286 -39.80 21.95 12.15
CA ASP A 286 -40.66 22.05 13.34
C ASP A 286 -41.23 23.48 13.50
N ALA A 287 -40.45 24.51 13.17
CA ALA A 287 -40.92 25.90 13.17
C ALA A 287 -41.93 26.19 12.04
N ASN A 288 -41.81 25.54 10.88
CA ASN A 288 -42.74 25.71 9.77
C ASN A 288 -44.03 24.90 9.92
N THR A 289 -44.02 23.78 10.66
CA THR A 289 -45.24 22.98 10.92
C THR A 289 -46.08 23.48 12.09
N SER A 290 -45.53 24.30 12.99
CA SER A 290 -46.27 24.85 14.14
C SER A 290 -47.09 26.11 13.83
N GLY A 291 -47.04 26.62 12.59
CA GLY A 291 -47.53 27.97 12.24
C GLY A 291 -48.89 28.07 11.54
N ASN A 292 -49.55 26.97 11.15
CA ASN A 292 -50.80 27.05 10.38
C ASN A 292 -51.91 26.14 10.93
N GLY A 293 -52.70 26.71 11.83
CA GLY A 293 -53.95 26.15 12.33
C GLY A 293 -54.95 27.26 12.64
N HIS A 294 -55.30 28.04 11.62
CA HIS A 294 -56.36 29.05 11.68
C HIS A 294 -57.72 28.41 12.00
N THR A 295 -58.36 28.91 13.06
CA THR A 295 -59.79 29.29 13.16
C THR A 295 -60.73 28.77 12.06
N HIS A 296 -61.75 28.00 12.45
CA HIS A 296 -63.10 28.19 11.91
C HIS A 296 -64.19 27.83 12.94
N VAL A 297 -65.16 28.74 13.00
CA VAL A 297 -66.35 28.78 13.86
C VAL A 297 -67.45 27.90 13.26
N ASN A 298 -68.14 27.11 14.10
CA ASN A 298 -69.60 27.08 14.28
C ASN A 298 -69.98 26.14 15.42
#